data_AF-A0A7Z8K1Q7-F1
#
_entry.id   AF-A0A7Z8K1Q7-F1
#
_cell.length_a   1.000
_cell.length_b   1.000
_cell.length_c   1.000
_cell.angle_alpha   90.00
_cell.angle_beta   90.00
_cell.angle_gamma   90.00
#
_symmetry.space_group_name_H-M   'P 1'
#
loop_
_entity.id
_entity.type
_entity.pdbx_description
1 polymer ?
#
loop_
_entity_poly.entity_id
_entity_poly.type
_entity_poly.pdbx_seq_one_letter_code
_entity_poly.pdbx_strand_id
1 'polypeptide(L)'
;MDFWEVSLGGWLGAVFGSLASIGVAVFVLRRTLRHEREQSAEQREAERRLGVWQHQLELFGEVTARAMTLSLIPTDRDRLIAVTDDFTSAVHRWRMYTDDSHGSFPHDVEILALHLVRGAWRAQEEERADARLTARTPRERVYVEALSGFAAELTSSGRVWHQDSAKRSAVEDWARQAVAEARALWPRRVTA
;
A
#
# COMPACT_ATOMS: atom_id res chain seq x y z
N MET A 1 38.25 19.45 -77.76
CA MET A 1 37.05 19.29 -76.93
C MET A 1 37.40 18.22 -75.92
N ASP A 2 37.20 18.48 -74.62
CA ASP A 2 37.06 17.51 -73.50
C ASP A 2 37.35 18.19 -72.15
N PHE A 3 36.73 19.36 -71.92
CA PHE A 3 36.79 20.06 -70.63
C PHE A 3 35.48 19.95 -69.84
N TRP A 4 34.46 19.27 -70.42
CA TRP A 4 33.11 19.17 -69.84
C TRP A 4 32.84 17.85 -69.10
N GLU A 5 33.60 16.77 -69.30
CA GLU A 5 33.32 15.48 -68.67
C GLU A 5 33.90 15.32 -67.24
N VAL A 6 34.91 16.10 -66.85
CA VAL A 6 35.58 15.92 -65.55
C VAL A 6 34.86 16.66 -64.40
N SER A 7 34.01 17.65 -64.66
CA SER A 7 33.35 18.45 -63.59
C SER A 7 32.00 17.91 -63.13
N LEU A 8 31.27 17.19 -63.98
CA LEU A 8 29.92 16.68 -63.68
C LEU A 8 29.95 15.51 -62.68
N GLY A 9 30.92 14.60 -62.81
CA GLY A 9 31.12 13.49 -61.86
C GLY A 9 31.56 13.94 -60.47
N GLY A 10 32.40 14.98 -60.39
CA GLY A 10 32.86 15.55 -59.12
C GLY A 10 31.77 16.30 -58.36
N TRP A 11 30.94 17.09 -59.07
CA TRP A 11 29.82 17.80 -58.47
C TRP A 11 28.73 16.85 -57.98
N LEU A 12 28.38 15.83 -58.78
CA LEU A 12 27.43 14.79 -58.35
C LEU A 12 27.95 14.03 -57.13
N GLY A 13 29.23 13.65 -57.10
CA GLY A 13 29.86 13.01 -55.94
C GLY A 13 29.80 13.87 -54.67
N ALA A 14 30.04 15.19 -54.78
CA ALA A 14 29.93 16.12 -53.66
C ALA A 14 28.47 16.29 -53.17
N VAL A 15 27.50 16.31 -54.08
CA VAL A 15 26.07 16.37 -53.74
C VAL A 15 25.63 15.07 -53.06
N PHE A 16 25.99 13.90 -53.58
CA PHE A 16 25.67 12.62 -52.96
C PHE A 16 26.36 12.42 -51.60
N GLY A 17 27.62 12.86 -51.45
CA GLY A 17 28.32 12.84 -50.17
C GLY A 17 27.66 13.73 -49.12
N SER A 18 27.21 14.92 -49.52
CA SER A 18 26.49 15.85 -48.64
C SER A 18 25.13 15.30 -48.23
N LEU A 19 24.38 14.68 -49.17
CA LEU A 19 23.10 14.03 -48.88
C LEU A 19 23.26 12.80 -47.97
N ALA A 20 24.32 12.01 -48.17
CA ALA A 20 24.62 10.88 -47.29
C ALA A 20 24.96 11.35 -45.86
N SER A 21 25.73 12.44 -45.71
CA SER A 21 26.06 13.04 -44.41
C SER A 21 24.80 13.54 -43.69
N ILE A 22 23.89 14.22 -44.41
CA ILE A 22 22.60 14.68 -43.87
C ILE A 22 21.74 13.49 -43.43
N GLY A 23 21.70 12.41 -44.24
CA GLY A 23 20.95 11.20 -43.91
C GLY A 23 21.43 10.53 -42.60
N VAL A 24 22.75 10.43 -42.40
CA VAL A 24 23.33 9.90 -41.16
C VAL A 24 23.03 10.81 -39.97
N ALA A 25 23.15 12.13 -40.12
CA ALA A 25 22.84 13.09 -39.06
C ALA A 25 21.37 12.98 -38.60
N VAL A 26 20.43 12.90 -39.55
CA VAL A 26 19.00 12.71 -39.26
C VAL A 26 18.74 11.35 -38.59
N PHE A 27 19.43 10.29 -39.02
CA PHE A 27 19.29 8.97 -38.41
C PHE A 27 19.77 8.94 -36.96
N VAL A 28 20.95 9.53 -36.68
CA VAL A 28 21.50 9.63 -35.31
C VAL A 28 20.60 10.49 -34.43
N LEU A 29 20.10 11.63 -34.94
CA LEU A 29 19.17 12.49 -34.21
C LEU A 29 17.84 11.79 -33.91
N ARG A 30 17.30 11.03 -34.87
CA ARG A 30 16.07 10.26 -34.67
C ARG A 30 16.26 9.14 -33.64
N ARG A 31 17.42 8.47 -33.66
CA ARG A 31 17.75 7.42 -32.70
C ARG A 31 17.91 7.98 -31.28
N THR A 32 18.61 9.10 -31.12
CA THR A 32 18.80 9.77 -29.82
C THR A 32 17.47 10.29 -29.27
N LEU A 33 16.67 10.99 -30.08
CA LEU A 33 15.34 11.45 -29.67
C LEU A 33 14.39 10.31 -29.30
N ARG A 34 14.49 9.15 -29.96
CA ARG A 34 13.70 7.96 -29.61
C ARG A 34 14.14 7.40 -28.26
N HIS A 35 15.45 7.31 -28.02
CA HIS A 35 15.98 6.80 -26.76
C HIS A 35 15.67 7.73 -25.58
N GLU A 36 15.74 9.05 -25.77
CA GLU A 36 15.32 10.04 -24.78
C GLU A 36 13.81 9.97 -24.49
N ARG A 37 12.99 9.73 -25.51
CA ARG A 37 11.53 9.55 -25.32
C ARG A 37 11.22 8.29 -24.53
N GLU A 38 11.86 7.17 -24.87
CA GLU A 38 11.73 5.90 -24.16
C GLU A 38 12.18 6.05 -22.69
N GLN A 39 13.35 6.63 -22.43
CA GLN A 39 13.82 6.92 -21.07
C GLN A 39 12.88 7.86 -20.31
N SER A 40 12.37 8.91 -20.95
CA SER A 40 11.41 9.83 -20.32
C SER A 40 10.07 9.17 -20.02
N ALA A 41 9.68 8.14 -20.78
CA ALA A 41 8.45 7.39 -20.57
C ALA A 41 8.63 6.40 -19.42
N GLU A 42 9.75 5.68 -19.39
CA GLU A 42 10.15 4.79 -18.30
C GLU A 42 10.27 5.57 -16.97
N GLN A 43 10.89 6.75 -17.00
CA GLN A 43 11.01 7.62 -15.83
C GLN A 43 9.64 8.10 -15.34
N ARG A 44 8.76 8.56 -16.24
CA ARG A 44 7.38 8.96 -15.88
C ARG A 44 6.55 7.79 -15.35
N GLU A 45 6.83 6.57 -15.79
CA GLU A 45 6.16 5.38 -15.28
C GLU A 45 6.70 4.99 -13.90
N ALA A 46 8.02 5.08 -13.70
CA ALA A 46 8.65 4.88 -12.40
C ALA A 46 8.16 5.92 -11.37
N GLU A 47 8.07 7.20 -11.74
CA GLU A 47 7.51 8.27 -10.91
C GLU A 47 6.04 8.00 -10.55
N ARG A 48 5.23 7.54 -11.52
CA ARG A 48 3.83 7.15 -11.26
C ARG A 48 3.74 5.98 -10.28
N ARG A 49 4.54 4.93 -10.47
CA ARG A 49 4.59 3.77 -9.56
C ARG A 49 5.02 4.18 -8.15
N LEU A 50 6.02 5.05 -8.06
CA LEU A 50 6.50 5.58 -6.78
C LEU A 50 5.44 6.44 -6.09
N GLY A 51 4.71 7.28 -6.83
CA GLY A 51 3.59 8.05 -6.29
C GLY A 51 2.45 7.17 -5.77
N VAL A 52 2.08 6.12 -6.51
CA VAL A 52 1.07 5.14 -6.04
C VAL A 52 1.54 4.44 -4.76
N TRP A 53 2.79 4.01 -4.72
CA TRP A 53 3.37 3.34 -3.54
C TRP A 53 3.45 4.26 -2.32
N GLN A 54 3.87 5.52 -2.50
CA GLN A 54 3.88 6.52 -1.44
C GLN A 54 2.47 6.75 -0.89
N HIS A 55 1.49 6.92 -1.78
CA HIS A 55 0.11 7.13 -1.36
C HIS A 55 -0.47 5.91 -0.64
N GLN A 56 -0.15 4.70 -1.08
CA GLN A 56 -0.53 3.46 -0.40
C GLN A 56 0.06 3.41 1.02
N LEU A 57 1.31 3.83 1.21
CA LEU A 57 1.97 3.93 2.51
C LEU A 57 1.33 4.97 3.42
N GLU A 58 0.96 6.14 2.89
CA GLU A 58 0.24 7.18 3.63
C GLU A 58 -1.09 6.64 4.14
N LEU A 59 -1.87 6.00 3.26
CA LEU A 59 -3.15 5.38 3.61
C LEU A 59 -2.99 4.26 4.64
N PHE A 60 -1.90 3.50 4.59
CA PHE A 60 -1.61 2.49 5.61
C PHE A 60 -1.21 3.13 6.96
N GLY A 61 -0.41 4.19 6.94
CA GLY A 61 -0.10 4.99 8.13
C GLY A 61 -1.38 5.50 8.80
N GLU A 62 -2.33 5.94 7.98
CA GLU A 62 -3.68 6.32 8.37
C GLU A 62 -4.48 5.19 9.04
N VAL A 63 -4.36 3.94 8.57
CA VAL A 63 -4.97 2.76 9.21
C VAL A 63 -4.35 2.52 10.58
N THR A 64 -3.02 2.51 10.67
CA THR A 64 -2.31 2.22 11.92
C THR A 64 -2.59 3.26 13.02
N ALA A 65 -2.60 4.55 12.67
CA ALA A 65 -2.93 5.62 13.61
C ALA A 65 -4.35 5.49 14.18
N ARG A 66 -5.31 5.09 13.33
CA ARG A 66 -6.71 4.89 13.76
C ARG A 66 -6.89 3.59 14.53
N ALA A 67 -6.16 2.53 14.20
CA ALA A 67 -6.11 1.31 15.00
C ALA A 67 -5.61 1.60 16.42
N MET A 68 -4.57 2.41 16.56
CA MET A 68 -4.06 2.88 17.86
C MET A 68 -5.08 3.74 18.61
N THR A 69 -5.82 4.59 17.90
CA THR A 69 -6.88 5.40 18.52
C THR A 69 -8.01 4.51 19.04
N LEU A 70 -8.40 3.49 18.25
CA LEU A 70 -9.43 2.53 18.62
C LEU A 70 -9.00 1.63 19.78
N SER A 71 -7.72 1.26 19.88
CA SER A 71 -7.19 0.42 20.96
C SER A 71 -7.18 1.12 22.33
N LEU A 72 -7.28 2.46 22.36
CA LEU A 72 -7.50 3.22 23.60
C LEU A 72 -8.93 3.10 24.14
N ILE A 73 -9.85 2.52 23.37
CA ILE A 73 -11.24 2.21 23.72
C ILE A 73 -11.98 3.42 24.32
N PRO A 74 -12.67 4.21 23.49
CA PRO A 74 -13.49 5.31 23.98
C PRO A 74 -14.54 4.83 24.99
N THR A 75 -14.60 5.50 26.14
CA THR A 75 -15.59 5.22 27.20
C THR A 75 -17.00 5.68 26.80
N ASP A 76 -17.07 6.70 25.94
CA ASP A 76 -18.30 7.22 25.36
C ASP A 76 -18.69 6.47 24.08
N ARG A 77 -19.98 6.14 23.96
CA ARG A 77 -20.52 5.39 22.81
C ARG A 77 -20.50 6.20 21.53
N ASP A 78 -20.86 7.48 21.60
CA ASP A 78 -20.90 8.31 20.39
C ASP A 78 -19.48 8.51 19.84
N ARG A 79 -18.51 8.68 20.74
CA ARG A 79 -17.10 8.65 20.38
C ARG A 79 -16.63 7.29 19.85
N LEU A 80 -17.09 6.18 20.42
CA LEU A 80 -16.75 4.85 19.89
C LEU A 80 -17.28 4.67 18.46
N ILE A 81 -18.52 5.06 18.19
CA ILE A 81 -19.11 5.02 16.82
C ILE A 81 -18.21 5.78 15.86
N ALA A 82 -17.90 7.05 16.17
CA ALA A 82 -17.08 7.90 15.32
C ALA A 82 -15.69 7.28 15.05
N VAL A 83 -15.01 6.78 16.09
CA VAL A 83 -13.68 6.17 15.94
C VAL A 83 -13.74 4.86 15.14
N THR A 84 -14.79 4.05 15.30
CA THR A 84 -14.96 2.81 14.53
C THR A 84 -15.28 3.07 13.07
N ASP A 85 -16.09 4.09 12.77
CA ASP A 85 -16.44 4.51 11.41
C ASP A 85 -15.22 5.09 10.70
N ASP A 86 -14.44 5.94 11.39
CA ASP A 86 -13.20 6.52 10.87
C ASP A 86 -12.16 5.43 10.59
N PHE A 87 -12.00 4.47 11.50
CA PHE A 87 -11.07 3.36 11.33
C PHE A 87 -11.47 2.46 10.15
N THR A 88 -12.75 2.09 10.07
CA THR A 88 -13.27 1.26 8.98
C THR A 88 -13.14 1.95 7.63
N SER A 89 -13.43 3.26 7.59
CA SER A 89 -13.26 4.09 6.39
C SER A 89 -11.79 4.15 5.94
N ALA A 90 -10.84 4.23 6.88
CA ALA A 90 -9.42 4.21 6.56
C ALA A 90 -8.95 2.88 5.99
N VAL A 91 -9.39 1.75 6.58
CA VAL A 91 -9.11 0.41 6.07
C VAL A 91 -9.65 0.26 4.65
N HIS A 92 -10.88 0.71 4.40
CA HIS A 92 -11.49 0.65 3.08
C HIS A 92 -10.74 1.50 2.05
N ARG A 93 -10.38 2.75 2.40
CA ARG A 93 -9.56 3.61 1.52
C ARG A 93 -8.23 2.97 1.18
N TRP A 94 -7.50 2.46 2.18
CA TRP A 94 -6.24 1.76 1.94
C TRP A 94 -6.42 0.53 1.04
N ARG A 95 -7.48 -0.28 1.26
CA ARG A 95 -7.77 -1.47 0.47
C ARG A 95 -7.94 -1.17 -1.02
N MET A 96 -8.51 -0.01 -1.39
CA MET A 96 -8.65 0.40 -2.79
C MET A 96 -7.31 0.51 -3.54
N TYR A 97 -6.19 0.68 -2.82
CA TYR A 97 -4.84 0.80 -3.37
C TYR A 97 -3.99 -0.45 -3.16
N THR A 98 -4.60 -1.53 -2.70
CA THR A 98 -3.97 -2.86 -2.61
C THR A 98 -4.78 -3.80 -3.51
N ASP A 99 -4.17 -4.40 -4.51
CA ASP A 99 -4.84 -5.44 -5.32
C ASP A 99 -4.52 -6.84 -4.79
N ASP A 100 -5.13 -7.88 -5.35
CA ASP A 100 -4.90 -9.26 -4.89
C ASP A 100 -3.52 -9.81 -5.28
N SER A 101 -2.75 -9.09 -6.10
CA SER A 101 -1.34 -9.42 -6.40
C SER A 101 -0.40 -9.10 -5.23
N HIS A 102 -0.90 -8.36 -4.23
CA HIS A 102 -0.20 -8.01 -3.00
C HIS A 102 -0.23 -9.14 -1.95
N GLY A 103 -0.65 -10.35 -2.32
CA GLY A 103 -0.65 -11.51 -1.42
C GLY A 103 -1.80 -11.48 -0.42
N SER A 104 -1.67 -12.28 0.66
CA SER A 104 -2.76 -12.45 1.64
C SER A 104 -2.88 -11.31 2.64
N PHE A 105 -1.81 -10.51 2.82
CA PHE A 105 -1.73 -9.48 3.85
C PHE A 105 -2.87 -8.46 3.84
N PRO A 106 -3.26 -7.85 2.71
CA PRO A 106 -4.36 -6.87 2.72
C PRO A 106 -5.69 -7.46 3.20
N HIS A 107 -5.98 -8.69 2.79
CA HIS A 107 -7.19 -9.40 3.20
C HIS A 107 -7.18 -9.74 4.70
N ASP A 108 -6.03 -10.19 5.21
CA ASP A 108 -5.89 -10.52 6.63
C ASP A 108 -6.03 -9.26 7.51
N VAL A 109 -5.49 -8.11 7.06
CA VAL A 109 -5.68 -6.82 7.75
C VAL A 109 -7.15 -6.40 7.80
N GLU A 110 -7.92 -6.60 6.73
CA GLU A 110 -9.37 -6.34 6.74
C GLU A 110 -10.10 -7.21 7.78
N ILE A 111 -9.76 -8.50 7.85
CA ILE A 111 -10.34 -9.41 8.84
C ILE A 111 -9.98 -8.96 10.26
N LEU A 112 -8.70 -8.64 10.48
CA LEU A 112 -8.23 -8.20 11.79
C LEU A 112 -8.86 -6.87 12.22
N ALA A 113 -9.05 -5.93 11.29
CA ALA A 113 -9.76 -4.68 11.54
C ALA A 113 -11.20 -4.93 12.01
N LEU A 114 -11.92 -5.87 11.39
CA LEU A 114 -13.27 -6.25 11.85
C LEU A 114 -13.25 -6.83 13.27
N HIS A 115 -12.22 -7.61 13.61
CA HIS A 115 -12.06 -8.13 14.97
C HIS A 115 -11.70 -7.05 15.98
N LEU A 116 -10.87 -6.07 15.61
CA LEU A 116 -10.53 -4.91 16.44
C LEU A 116 -11.79 -4.09 16.77
N VAL A 117 -12.62 -3.79 15.76
CA VAL A 117 -13.90 -3.08 15.94
C VAL A 117 -14.83 -3.86 16.86
N ARG A 118 -15.02 -5.17 16.62
CA ARG A 118 -15.85 -6.02 17.48
C ARG A 118 -15.34 -6.10 18.91
N GLY A 119 -14.03 -6.17 19.09
CA GLY A 119 -13.40 -6.18 20.40
C GLY A 119 -13.62 -4.88 21.16
N ALA A 120 -13.46 -3.74 20.50
CA ALA A 120 -13.73 -2.43 21.10
C ALA A 120 -15.19 -2.27 21.53
N TRP A 121 -16.15 -2.72 20.71
CA TRP A 121 -17.57 -2.72 21.08
C TRP A 121 -17.88 -3.63 22.27
N ARG A 122 -17.31 -4.83 22.32
CA ARG A 122 -17.50 -5.72 23.49
C ARG A 122 -16.89 -5.13 24.75
N ALA A 123 -15.68 -4.58 24.68
CA ALA A 123 -15.04 -3.94 25.82
C ALA A 123 -15.90 -2.78 26.37
N GLN A 124 -16.53 -2.01 25.48
CA GLN A 124 -17.45 -0.93 25.83
C GLN A 124 -18.76 -1.44 26.48
N GLU A 125 -19.34 -2.53 25.98
CA GLU A 125 -20.52 -3.18 26.55
C GLU A 125 -20.23 -3.77 27.94
N GLU A 126 -19.08 -4.44 28.09
CA GLU A 126 -18.62 -5.03 29.35
C GLU A 126 -18.31 -3.92 30.38
N GLU A 127 -17.60 -2.84 30.00
CA GLU A 127 -17.33 -1.71 30.90
C GLU A 127 -18.62 -1.03 31.40
N ARG A 128 -19.68 -1.00 30.59
CA ARG A 128 -21.01 -0.54 31.04
C ARG A 128 -21.71 -1.51 31.97
N ALA A 129 -21.56 -2.81 31.75
CA ALA A 129 -22.10 -3.84 32.65
C ALA A 129 -21.39 -3.80 34.01
N ASP A 130 -20.06 -3.59 34.01
CA ASP A 130 -19.19 -3.53 35.18
C ASP A 130 -19.10 -2.15 35.86
N ALA A 131 -19.63 -1.07 35.26
CA ALA A 131 -19.84 0.18 36.00
C ALA A 131 -20.79 0.01 37.22
N ARG A 132 -21.47 -1.15 37.33
CA ARG A 132 -22.23 -1.59 38.51
C ARG A 132 -21.47 -2.59 39.40
N LEU A 133 -20.30 -3.09 38.99
CA LEU A 133 -19.48 -4.11 39.65
C LEU A 133 -17.98 -3.78 39.43
N THR A 134 -17.37 -3.13 40.41
CA THR A 134 -16.06 -2.42 40.39
C THR A 134 -14.78 -3.24 40.16
N ALA A 135 -14.77 -4.27 39.31
CA ALA A 135 -13.53 -5.01 39.04
C ALA A 135 -13.49 -5.52 37.60
N ARG A 136 -12.73 -4.83 36.73
CA ARG A 136 -12.41 -5.31 35.38
C ARG A 136 -12.02 -6.77 35.45
N THR A 137 -12.84 -7.64 34.88
CA THR A 137 -12.60 -9.08 34.95
C THR A 137 -11.24 -9.41 34.31
N PRO A 138 -10.54 -10.48 34.71
CA PRO A 138 -9.29 -10.89 34.05
C PRO A 138 -9.46 -11.06 32.53
N ARG A 139 -10.67 -11.39 32.09
CA ARG A 139 -11.05 -11.53 30.68
C ARG A 139 -11.03 -10.19 29.94
N GLU A 140 -11.48 -9.10 30.56
CA GLU A 140 -11.42 -7.75 29.98
C GLU A 140 -9.99 -7.24 29.79
N ARG A 141 -9.10 -7.51 30.76
CA ARG A 141 -7.69 -7.12 30.62
C ARG A 141 -7.04 -7.80 29.42
N VAL A 142 -7.33 -9.08 29.22
CA VAL A 142 -6.87 -9.85 28.05
C VAL A 142 -7.38 -9.22 26.74
N TYR A 143 -8.61 -8.71 26.70
CA TYR A 143 -9.14 -8.08 25.49
C TYR A 143 -8.47 -6.75 25.17
N VAL A 144 -8.31 -5.86 26.15
CA VAL A 144 -7.64 -4.56 25.94
C VAL A 144 -6.17 -4.76 25.57
N GLU A 145 -5.48 -5.67 26.25
CA GLU A 145 -4.10 -6.03 25.93
C GLU A 145 -3.97 -6.63 24.53
N ALA A 146 -4.88 -7.52 24.12
CA ALA A 146 -4.90 -8.07 22.77
C ALA A 146 -5.16 -7.00 21.69
N LEU A 147 -6.07 -6.03 21.94
CA LEU A 147 -6.37 -4.95 20.99
C LEU A 147 -5.18 -3.99 20.81
N SER A 148 -4.52 -3.64 21.91
CA SER A 148 -3.33 -2.76 21.89
C SER A 148 -2.10 -3.46 21.28
N GLY A 149 -1.88 -4.74 21.61
CA GLY A 149 -0.85 -5.58 21.01
C GLY A 149 -1.04 -5.72 19.50
N PHE A 150 -2.28 -5.99 19.06
CA PHE A 150 -2.61 -6.06 17.64
C PHE A 150 -2.31 -4.75 16.90
N ALA A 151 -2.72 -3.60 17.44
CA ALA A 151 -2.47 -2.31 16.79
C ALA A 151 -0.96 -2.00 16.65
N ALA A 152 -0.17 -2.35 17.68
CA ALA A 152 1.29 -2.22 17.64
C ALA A 152 1.93 -3.15 16.60
N GLU A 153 1.53 -4.43 16.60
CA GLU A 153 2.05 -5.41 15.66
C GLU A 153 1.65 -5.11 14.22
N LEU A 154 0.42 -4.65 13.97
CA LEU A 154 -0.02 -4.18 12.64
C LEU A 154 0.88 -3.06 12.12
N THR A 155 1.27 -2.14 13.00
CA THR A 155 2.17 -1.03 12.65
C THR A 155 3.55 -1.55 12.25
N SER A 156 4.16 -2.41 13.07
CA SER A 156 5.49 -2.95 12.77
C SER A 156 5.49 -3.86 11.54
N SER A 157 4.49 -4.73 11.42
CA SER A 157 4.35 -5.71 10.34
C SER A 157 4.05 -5.03 9.02
N GLY A 158 3.13 -4.07 8.99
CA GLY A 158 2.83 -3.34 7.77
C GLY A 158 4.01 -2.49 7.27
N ARG A 159 4.81 -1.90 8.17
CA ARG A 159 6.06 -1.25 7.77
C ARG A 159 6.99 -2.24 7.06
N VAL A 160 7.19 -3.43 7.63
CA VAL A 160 8.02 -4.48 7.02
C VAL A 160 7.44 -4.92 5.67
N TRP A 161 6.13 -5.11 5.59
CA TRP A 161 5.46 -5.53 4.37
C TRP A 161 5.65 -4.53 3.22
N HIS A 162 5.59 -3.23 3.51
CA HIS A 162 5.81 -2.19 2.50
C HIS A 162 7.29 -1.99 2.13
N GLN A 163 8.23 -2.15 3.07
CA GLN A 163 9.64 -1.76 2.90
C GLN A 163 10.61 -2.92 2.60
N ASP A 164 10.29 -4.15 3.00
CA ASP A 164 11.19 -5.29 2.92
C ASP A 164 10.50 -6.48 2.23
N SER A 165 10.67 -6.55 0.89
CA SER A 165 10.07 -7.61 0.08
C SER A 165 10.54 -9.01 0.47
N ALA A 166 11.76 -9.15 1.02
CA ALA A 166 12.31 -10.44 1.45
C ALA A 166 11.61 -10.97 2.71
N LYS A 167 10.97 -10.10 3.50
CA LYS A 167 10.25 -10.46 4.73
C LYS A 167 8.74 -10.45 4.60
N ARG A 168 8.19 -10.17 3.41
CA ARG A 168 6.73 -10.13 3.19
C ARG A 168 6.04 -11.44 3.55
N SER A 169 6.62 -12.58 3.20
CA SER A 169 6.05 -13.89 3.53
C SER A 169 5.91 -14.11 5.04
N ALA A 170 6.92 -13.71 5.82
CA ALA A 170 6.88 -13.80 7.28
C ALA A 170 5.79 -12.89 7.89
N VAL A 171 5.58 -11.71 7.30
CA VAL A 171 4.49 -10.81 7.71
C VAL A 171 3.12 -11.38 7.35
N GLU A 172 2.99 -12.01 6.18
CA GLU A 172 1.77 -12.72 5.80
C GLU A 172 1.47 -13.91 6.71
N ASP A 173 2.49 -14.68 7.09
CA ASP A 173 2.34 -15.76 8.07
C ASP A 173 1.85 -15.25 9.43
N TRP A 174 2.46 -14.16 9.91
CA TRP A 174 1.99 -13.48 11.12
C TRP A 174 0.53 -13.04 11.00
N ALA A 175 0.16 -12.37 9.89
CA ALA A 175 -1.21 -11.86 9.72
C ALA A 175 -2.24 -12.98 9.72
N ARG A 176 -1.93 -14.11 9.03
CA ARG A 176 -2.77 -15.32 9.07
C ARG A 176 -2.90 -15.91 10.46
N GLN A 177 -1.80 -15.97 11.20
CA GLN A 177 -1.81 -16.45 12.58
C GLN A 177 -2.65 -15.54 13.49
N ALA A 178 -2.46 -14.23 13.39
CA ALA A 178 -3.24 -13.23 14.12
C ALA A 178 -4.74 -13.36 13.80
N VAL A 179 -5.11 -13.64 12.55
CA VAL A 179 -6.50 -13.90 12.16
C VAL A 179 -7.04 -15.15 12.86
N ALA A 180 -6.25 -16.23 12.92
CA ALA A 180 -6.65 -17.46 13.60
C ALA A 180 -6.85 -17.22 15.11
N GLU A 181 -5.93 -16.50 15.75
CA GLU A 181 -6.00 -16.12 17.16
C GLU A 181 -7.20 -15.22 17.45
N ALA A 182 -7.45 -14.21 16.61
CA ALA A 182 -8.61 -13.35 16.73
C ALA A 182 -9.93 -14.14 16.56
N ARG A 183 -9.98 -15.12 15.67
CA ARG A 183 -11.16 -15.99 15.54
C ARG A 183 -11.38 -16.85 16.79
N ALA A 184 -10.32 -17.31 17.44
CA ALA A 184 -10.38 -18.08 18.68
C ALA A 184 -10.84 -17.21 19.87
N LEU A 185 -10.38 -15.96 19.94
CA LEU A 185 -10.76 -14.99 20.98
C LEU A 185 -12.18 -14.44 20.80
N TRP A 186 -12.62 -14.28 19.54
CA TRP A 186 -13.94 -13.77 19.16
C TRP A 186 -14.69 -14.77 18.27
N PRO A 187 -15.09 -15.94 18.80
CA PRO A 187 -15.89 -16.88 18.04
C PRO A 187 -17.19 -16.18 17.61
N ARG A 188 -17.60 -16.38 16.34
CA ARG A 188 -18.95 -16.01 15.89
C ARG A 188 -19.91 -16.67 16.87
N ARG A 189 -20.78 -15.90 17.52
CA ARG A 189 -21.88 -16.49 18.30
C ARG A 189 -22.62 -17.40 17.32
N VAL A 190 -22.52 -18.71 17.53
CA VAL A 190 -23.50 -19.64 16.97
C VAL A 190 -24.77 -19.31 17.73
N THR A 191 -25.65 -18.55 17.10
CA THR A 191 -27.04 -18.43 17.55
C THR A 191 -27.62 -19.84 17.56
N ALA A 192 -27.81 -20.38 18.75
CA ALA A 192 -28.70 -21.52 18.98
C ALA A 192 -30.15 -21.03 18.99
#